data_AF-A0A7S2FDU3-F1
#
_entry.id   AF-A0A7S2FDU3-F1
#
_cell.length_a   1.000
_cell.length_b   1.000
_cell.length_c   1.000
_cell.angle_alpha   90.00
_cell.angle_beta   90.00
_cell.angle_gamma   90.00
#
_symmetry.space_group_name_H-M   'P 1'
#
loop_
_entity.id
_entity.type
_entity.pdbx_description
1 polymer ?
#
loop_
_entity_poly.entity_id
_entity_poly.type
_entity_poly.pdbx_seq_one_letter_code
_entity_poly.pdbx_strand_id
1 'polypeptide(L)'
;MERALAAAGISYLVTREARGWLHECRWEDVLSGGEQQRMGLARVMYQKPKFALLDECTSMVANDSEEGLYRTLVHNLGITPITLSQRLFMPDTHAQELKL
;
A
#
# COMPACT_ATOMS: atom_id res chain seq x y z
N MET A 1 -13.60 4.59 1.18
CA MET A 1 -12.82 4.32 -0.05
C MET A 1 -11.85 5.45 -0.36
N GLU A 2 -12.32 6.68 -0.56
CA GLU A 2 -11.48 7.86 -0.84
C GLU A 2 -10.32 8.06 0.16
N ARG A 3 -10.58 7.99 1.47
CA ARG A 3 -9.52 8.09 2.50
C ARG A 3 -8.42 7.01 2.36
N ALA A 4 -8.77 5.82 1.88
CA ALA A 4 -7.81 4.73 1.70
C ALA A 4 -6.96 4.94 0.44
N LEU A 5 -7.56 5.45 -0.65
CA LEU A 5 -6.79 5.86 -1.83
C LEU A 5 -5.87 7.05 -1.51
N ALA A 6 -6.29 7.96 -0.65
CA ALA A 6 -5.47 9.08 -0.19
C ALA A 6 -4.30 8.60 0.67
N ALA A 7 -4.57 7.71 1.63
CA ALA A 7 -3.54 7.09 2.45
C ALA A 7 -2.52 6.28 1.61
N ALA A 8 -2.95 5.69 0.50
CA ALA A 8 -2.06 4.99 -0.43
C ALA A 8 -1.37 5.90 -1.47
N GLY A 9 -1.69 7.20 -1.49
CA GLY A 9 -1.12 8.17 -2.44
C GLY A 9 -1.62 8.03 -3.89
N ILE A 10 -2.76 7.38 -4.11
CA ILE A 10 -3.32 7.07 -5.44
C ILE A 10 -4.70 7.68 -5.68
N SER A 11 -5.07 8.73 -4.94
CA SER A 11 -6.37 9.42 -5.14
C SER A 11 -6.50 10.05 -6.53
N TYR A 12 -5.39 10.45 -7.15
CA TYR A 12 -5.37 11.04 -8.48
C TYR A 12 -5.88 10.10 -9.57
N LEU A 13 -5.89 8.78 -9.34
CA LEU A 13 -6.43 7.80 -10.29
C LEU A 13 -7.90 8.08 -10.59
N VAL A 14 -8.68 8.51 -9.59
CA VAL A 14 -10.09 8.84 -9.77
C VAL A 14 -10.27 10.04 -10.70
N THR A 15 -9.38 11.04 -10.64
CA THR A 15 -9.44 12.21 -11.53
C THR A 15 -8.82 11.95 -12.90
N ARG A 16 -7.87 11.01 -12.99
CA ARG A 16 -7.19 10.61 -14.23
C ARG A 16 -8.15 9.94 -15.19
N GLU A 17 -9.05 9.11 -14.68
CA GLU A 17 -9.95 8.30 -15.51
C GLU A 17 -11.23 9.04 -15.92
N ALA A 18 -11.61 8.92 -17.20
CA ALA A 18 -12.72 9.68 -17.80
C ALA A 18 -14.09 9.47 -17.12
N ARG A 19 -14.31 8.31 -16.47
CA ARG A 19 -15.54 7.97 -15.75
C ARG A 19 -15.38 8.03 -14.23
N GLY A 20 -14.24 8.53 -13.75
CA GLY A 20 -13.85 8.57 -12.35
C GLY A 20 -14.10 7.25 -11.62
N TRP A 21 -14.90 7.29 -10.56
CA TRP A 21 -15.26 6.11 -9.76
C TRP A 21 -15.97 4.99 -10.53
N LEU A 22 -16.59 5.31 -11.67
CA LEU A 22 -17.31 4.35 -12.51
C LEU A 22 -16.47 3.83 -13.67
N HIS A 23 -15.16 4.11 -13.67
CA HIS A 23 -14.25 3.59 -14.67
C HIS A 23 -13.94 2.10 -14.42
N GLU A 24 -14.17 1.27 -15.43
CA GLU A 24 -13.89 -0.16 -15.41
C GLU A 24 -12.82 -0.47 -16.45
N CYS A 25 -11.77 -1.17 -16.02
CA CYS A 25 -10.63 -1.54 -16.84
C CYS A 25 -9.92 -2.75 -16.22
N ARG A 26 -9.06 -3.40 -17.00
CA ARG A 26 -8.11 -4.37 -16.46
C ARG A 26 -6.93 -3.59 -15.89
N TRP A 27 -6.65 -3.78 -14.61
CA TRP A 27 -5.63 -2.98 -13.90
C TRP A 27 -4.23 -3.15 -14.50
N GLU A 28 -3.92 -4.33 -15.05
CA GLU A 28 -2.66 -4.62 -15.74
C GLU A 28 -2.39 -3.74 -16.96
N ASP A 29 -3.45 -3.21 -17.59
CA ASP A 29 -3.34 -2.39 -18.80
C ASP A 29 -3.16 -0.89 -18.49
N VAL A 30 -3.55 -0.44 -17.29
CA VAL A 30 -3.65 1.00 -16.96
C VAL A 30 -2.93 1.44 -15.68
N LEU A 31 -2.57 0.50 -14.80
CA LEU A 31 -1.83 0.79 -13.57
C LEU A 31 -0.39 0.33 -13.72
N SER A 32 0.55 1.22 -13.42
CA SER A 32 1.95 0.85 -13.18
C SER A 32 2.06 -0.17 -12.04
N GLY A 33 3.16 -0.93 -11.99
CA GLY A 33 3.39 -1.92 -10.94
C GLY A 33 3.29 -1.32 -9.52
N GLY A 34 3.82 -0.11 -9.32
CA GLY A 34 3.70 0.60 -8.04
C GLY A 34 2.26 1.03 -7.70
N GLU A 35 1.46 1.47 -8.70
CA GLU A 35 0.04 1.77 -8.49
C GLU A 35 -0.76 0.51 -8.13
N GLN A 36 -0.46 -0.64 -8.76
CA GLN A 36 -1.10 -1.92 -8.43
C GLN A 36 -0.81 -2.35 -6.99
N GLN A 37 0.44 -2.23 -6.55
CA GLN A 37 0.85 -2.50 -5.17
C GLN A 37 0.15 -1.56 -4.17
N ARG A 38 0.15 -0.25 -4.46
CA ARG A 38 -0.56 0.76 -3.64
C ARG A 38 -2.07 0.51 -3.61
N MET A 39 -2.68 0.02 -4.70
CA MET A 39 -4.09 -0.38 -4.71
C MET A 39 -4.34 -1.57 -3.76
N GLY A 40 -3.42 -2.55 -3.72
CA GLY A 40 -3.43 -3.63 -2.73
C GLY A 40 -3.38 -3.10 -1.30
N LEU A 41 -2.46 -2.17 -1.00
CA LEU A 41 -2.36 -1.54 0.30
C LEU A 41 -3.60 -0.69 0.65
N ALA A 42 -4.18 0.03 -0.32
CA ALA A 42 -5.42 0.76 -0.13
C ALA A 42 -6.57 -0.16 0.29
N ARG A 43 -6.62 -1.39 -0.24
CA ARG A 43 -7.61 -2.41 0.19
C ARG A 43 -7.39 -2.82 1.64
N VAL A 44 -6.15 -3.05 2.06
CA VAL A 44 -5.80 -3.35 3.47
C VAL A 44 -6.20 -2.19 4.38
N MET A 45 -5.84 -0.96 4.01
CA MET A 45 -6.19 0.26 4.75
C MET A 45 -7.70 0.51 4.82
N TYR A 46 -8.45 0.12 3.79
CA TYR A 46 -9.90 0.21 3.77
C TYR A 46 -10.54 -0.80 4.72
N GLN A 47 -10.07 -2.05 4.71
CA GLN A 47 -10.59 -3.12 5.55
C GLN A 47 -10.16 -2.99 7.03
N LYS A 48 -9.01 -2.37 7.30
CA LYS A 48 -8.43 -2.19 8.64
C LYS A 48 -8.37 -3.49 9.47
N PRO A 49 -7.77 -4.57 8.95
CA PRO A 49 -7.61 -5.78 9.73
C PRO A 49 -6.66 -5.55 10.90
N LYS A 50 -6.77 -6.36 11.96
CA LYS A 50 -5.80 -6.31 13.08
C LYS A 50 -4.38 -6.70 12.62
N PHE A 51 -4.29 -7.69 11.74
CA PHE A 51 -3.03 -8.18 11.16
C PHE A 51 -3.10 -8.15 9.64
N ALA A 52 -1.99 -7.82 8.98
CA ALA A 52 -1.87 -7.86 7.52
C ALA A 52 -0.59 -8.60 7.13
N LEU A 53 -0.72 -9.66 6.33
CA LEU A 53 0.43 -10.31 5.70
C LEU A 53 0.76 -9.56 4.41
N LEU A 54 2.00 -9.08 4.32
CA LEU A 54 2.48 -8.20 3.27
C LEU A 54 3.67 -8.87 2.58
N ASP A 55 3.42 -9.48 1.43
CA ASP A 55 4.42 -10.21 0.65
C ASP A 55 4.93 -9.35 -0.51
N GLU A 56 6.19 -8.90 -0.42
CA GLU A 56 6.88 -8.06 -1.42
C GLU A 56 6.06 -6.84 -1.89
N CYS A 57 5.20 -6.33 -1.01
CA CYS A 57 4.09 -5.44 -1.37
C CYS A 57 4.52 -4.01 -1.73
N THR A 58 5.81 -3.70 -1.60
CA THR A 58 6.40 -2.37 -1.85
C THR A 58 7.63 -2.43 -2.75
N SER A 59 7.93 -3.59 -3.33
CA SER A 59 9.10 -3.80 -4.21
C SER A 59 9.14 -2.90 -5.46
N MET A 60 8.00 -2.35 -5.89
CA MET A 60 7.86 -1.45 -7.04
C MET A 60 7.45 -0.02 -6.63
N VAL A 61 7.54 0.30 -5.34
CA VAL A 61 7.27 1.63 -4.79
C VAL A 61 8.60 2.30 -4.44
N ALA A 62 8.71 3.62 -4.68
CA ALA A 62 9.90 4.37 -4.29
C ALA A 62 10.07 4.39 -2.76
N ASN A 63 11.32 4.30 -2.29
CA ASN A 63 11.66 4.16 -0.86
C ASN A 63 11.07 5.28 0.03
N ASP A 64 11.03 6.52 -0.47
CA ASP A 64 10.49 7.68 0.24
C ASP A 64 8.98 7.55 0.50
N SER A 65 8.26 6.99 -0.47
CA SER A 65 6.84 6.70 -0.36
C SER A 65 6.54 5.48 0.49
N GLU A 66 7.43 4.49 0.45
CA GLU A 66 7.30 3.24 1.19
C GLU A 66 7.15 3.48 2.70
N GLU A 67 8.05 4.27 3.28
CA GLU A 67 8.01 4.61 4.71
C GLU A 67 6.68 5.27 5.10
N GLY A 68 6.18 6.19 4.27
CA GLY A 68 4.90 6.87 4.52
C GLY A 68 3.69 5.92 4.53
N LEU A 69 3.70 4.91 3.66
CA LEU A 69 2.64 3.90 3.58
C LEU A 69 2.61 3.04 4.85
N TYR A 70 3.77 2.56 5.28
CA TYR A 70 3.92 1.75 6.49
C TYR A 70 3.61 2.53 7.75
N ARG A 71 4.11 3.77 7.85
CA ARG A 71 3.79 4.67 8.97
C ARG A 71 2.28 4.87 9.09
N THR A 72 1.59 5.01 7.96
CA THR A 72 0.13 5.14 7.94
C THR A 72 -0.57 3.85 8.38
N LEU A 73 -0.14 2.68 7.89
CA LEU A 73 -0.69 1.38 8.32
C LEU A 73 -0.57 1.18 9.83
N VAL A 74 0.63 1.40 10.38
CA VAL A 74 0.94 1.08 11.77
C VAL A 74 0.41 2.16 12.71
N HIS A 75 0.85 3.41 12.54
CA HIS A 75 0.57 4.45 13.53
C HIS A 75 -0.80 5.09 13.35
N ASN A 76 -1.29 5.25 12.12
CA ASN A 76 -2.56 5.94 11.88
C ASN A 76 -3.75 4.99 11.90
N LEU A 77 -3.55 3.73 11.47
CA LEU A 77 -4.62 2.75 11.34
C LEU A 77 -4.56 1.61 12.36
N GLY A 78 -3.46 1.47 13.11
CA GLY A 78 -3.31 0.43 14.14
C GLY A 78 -3.25 -0.99 13.57
N ILE A 79 -2.83 -1.14 12.32
CA ILE A 79 -2.69 -2.44 11.65
C ILE A 79 -1.31 -2.99 11.99
N THR A 80 -1.23 -4.24 12.41
CA THR A 80 0.04 -4.92 12.66
C THR A 80 0.50 -5.66 11.39
N PRO A 81 1.53 -5.17 10.68
CA PRO A 81 2.03 -5.83 9.49
C PRO A 81 2.97 -7.00 9.85
N ILE A 82 2.83 -8.09 9.10
CA ILE A 82 3.79 -9.20 9.02
C ILE A 82 4.34 -9.14 7.60
N THR A 83 5.61 -8.78 7.43
CA THR A 83 6.22 -8.52 6.12
C THR A 83 7.14 -9.63 5.69
N LEU A 84 7.07 -9.99 4.41
CA LEU A 84 8.04 -10.80 3.70
C LEU A 84 8.69 -9.90 2.64
N SER A 85 10.00 -9.68 2.73
CA SER A 85 10.71 -8.78 1.82
C SER A 85 12.17 -9.19 1.67
N GLN A 86 12.69 -9.08 0.45
CA GLN A 86 14.10 -9.18 0.11
C GLN A 86 14.90 -7.94 0.53
N ARG A 87 14.23 -6.82 0.79
CA ARG A 87 14.83 -5.55 1.18
C ARG A 87 14.12 -5.02 2.42
N LEU A 88 14.66 -5.29 3.60
CA LEU A 88 14.24 -4.60 4.82
C LEU A 88 14.83 -3.19 4.83
N PHE A 89 14.12 -2.23 4.24
CA PHE A 89 14.39 -0.82 4.44
C PHE A 89 13.30 -0.24 5.35
N MET A 90 13.37 -0.51 6.66
CA MET A 90 12.49 0.15 7.65
C MET A 90 12.95 -0.15 9.09
N PRO A 91 14.01 0.51 9.58
CA PRO A 91 14.55 0.24 10.91
C PRO A 91 13.57 0.53 12.06
N ASP A 92 12.60 1.42 11.85
CA ASP A 92 11.74 1.93 12.94
C ASP A 92 10.28 1.42 12.89
N THR A 93 9.91 0.64 11.86
CA THR A 93 8.51 0.18 11.71
C THR A 93 8.28 -1.21 12.31
N HIS A 94 9.29 -2.07 12.23
CA HIS A 94 9.20 -3.44 12.71
C HIS A 94 9.85 -3.56 14.09
N ALA A 95 9.09 -4.05 15.06
CA ALA A 95 9.60 -4.33 16.40
C ALA A 95 10.54 -5.55 16.46
N GLN A 96 10.43 -6.46 15.48
CA GLN A 96 11.23 -7.69 15.42
C GLN A 96 11.52 -8.06 13.97
N GLU A 97 12.78 -8.40 13.71
CA GLU A 97 13.26 -8.94 12.44
C GLU A 97 13.64 -10.42 12.64
N LEU A 98 13.14 -11.28 11.75
CA LEU A 98 13.49 -12.70 11.72
C LEU A 98 14.41 -12.95 10.53
N LYS A 99 15.64 -13.40 10.80
CA LYS A 99 16.60 -13.85 9.78
C LYS A 99 16.60 -15.37 9.82
N LEU A 100 16.07 -15.99 8.78
CA LEU A 100 16.08 -17.45 8.57
C LEU A 100 17.32 -17.87 7.79
#